data_AF-A0AAD4LU10-F1
#
_entry.id   AF-A0AAD4LU10-F1
#
_cell.length_a   1.000
_cell.length_b   1.000
_cell.length_c   1.000
_cell.angle_alpha   90.00
_cell.angle_beta   90.00
_cell.angle_gamma   90.00
#
_symmetry.space_group_name_H-M   'P 1'
#
loop_
_entity.id
_entity.type
_entity.pdbx_description
1 polymer ?
#
loop_
_entity_poly.entity_id
_entity_poly.type
_entity_poly.pdbx_seq_one_letter_code
_entity_poly.pdbx_strand_id
1 'polypeptide(L)'
;CTRTYTAQEGDYCDKISAAHNVSTYQLAVLNPPINSDCTNLIPGQILCLGNSAKDCTSTHIVKPNDDCNIVSSAYHINSTILLLNNPQLYSNCSNLYIGEVCVCS
;
A
#
# COMPACT_ATOMS: atom_id res chain seq x y z
N CYS A 1 1.47 -16.50 1.44
CA CYS A 1 1.03 -15.33 0.67
C CYS A 1 0.21 -15.83 -0.51
N THR A 2 -0.86 -15.13 -0.90
CA THR A 2 -1.72 -15.50 -2.04
C THR A 2 -1.18 -14.93 -3.35
N ARG A 3 -0.54 -13.77 -3.27
CA ARG A 3 0.21 -13.15 -4.37
C ARG A 3 1.63 -12.85 -3.91
N THR A 4 2.59 -13.05 -4.80
CA THR A 4 4.00 -12.83 -4.54
C THR A 4 4.67 -12.10 -5.70
N TYR A 5 5.79 -11.47 -5.41
CA TYR A 5 6.67 -10.82 -6.38
C TYR A 5 8.13 -11.06 -5.99
N THR A 6 8.99 -11.27 -6.97
CA THR A 6 10.44 -11.39 -6.72
C THR A 6 11.10 -10.07 -7.02
N ALA A 7 11.69 -9.44 -6.00
CA ALA A 7 12.35 -8.14 -6.12
C ALA A 7 13.46 -8.18 -7.17
N GLN A 8 13.53 -7.13 -7.98
CA GLN A 8 14.54 -6.95 -9.03
C GLN A 8 15.52 -5.84 -8.64
N GLU A 9 16.65 -5.80 -9.34
CA GLU A 9 17.61 -4.70 -9.19
C GLU A 9 16.96 -3.37 -9.58
N GLY A 10 17.13 -2.35 -8.73
CA GLY A 10 16.51 -1.04 -8.91
C GLY A 10 15.04 -0.95 -8.52
N ASP A 11 14.48 -1.97 -7.85
CA ASP A 11 13.16 -1.87 -7.26
C ASP A 11 13.13 -1.09 -5.95
N TYR A 12 11.99 -0.44 -5.72
CA TYR A 12 11.60 0.20 -4.47
C TYR A 12 10.08 -0.01 -4.28
N CYS A 13 9.58 0.17 -3.06
CA CYS A 13 8.23 -0.26 -2.69
C CYS A 13 7.14 0.40 -3.52
N ASP A 14 7.23 1.71 -3.79
CA ASP A 14 6.19 2.41 -4.57
C ASP A 14 6.17 1.91 -6.03
N LYS A 15 7.33 1.62 -6.64
CA LYS A 15 7.39 1.04 -7.99
C LYS A 15 6.69 -0.32 -8.06
N ILE A 16 6.95 -1.18 -7.08
CA ILE A 16 6.32 -2.50 -6.97
C ILE A 16 4.81 -2.34 -6.73
N SER A 17 4.45 -1.44 -5.81
CA SER A 17 3.07 -1.17 -5.40
C SER A 17 2.22 -0.67 -6.56
N ALA A 18 2.72 0.32 -7.31
CA ALA A 18 2.13 0.84 -8.54
C ALA A 18 1.94 -0.25 -9.60
N ALA A 19 2.96 -1.08 -9.82
CA ALA A 19 2.96 -2.09 -10.88
C ALA A 19 2.05 -3.29 -10.58
N HIS A 20 1.80 -3.58 -9.30
CA HIS A 20 1.10 -4.80 -8.88
C HIS A 20 -0.19 -4.57 -8.09
N ASN A 21 -0.70 -3.33 -8.08
CA ASN A 21 -1.92 -2.92 -7.39
C ASN A 21 -1.95 -3.46 -5.96
N VAL A 22 -0.95 -3.06 -5.16
CA VAL A 22 -0.90 -3.31 -3.73
C VAL A 22 -0.59 -1.98 -3.04
N SER A 23 -1.25 -1.68 -1.93
CA SER A 23 -0.89 -0.46 -1.18
C SER A 23 0.48 -0.64 -0.54
N THR A 24 1.23 0.44 -0.45
CA THR A 24 2.54 0.43 0.22
C THR A 24 2.40 0.08 1.70
N TYR A 25 1.29 0.49 2.33
CA TYR A 25 0.89 0.08 3.67
C TYR A 25 0.71 -1.45 3.78
N GLN A 26 -0.01 -2.08 2.84
CA GLN A 26 -0.18 -3.53 2.83
C GLN A 26 1.15 -4.24 2.57
N LEU A 27 1.96 -3.73 1.63
CA LEU A 27 3.28 -4.30 1.32
C LEU A 27 4.19 -4.29 2.56
N ALA A 28 4.25 -3.18 3.30
CA ALA A 28 5.03 -3.06 4.52
C ALA A 28 4.57 -4.05 5.61
N VAL A 29 3.26 -4.22 5.78
CA VAL A 29 2.68 -5.16 6.77
C VAL A 29 2.97 -6.61 6.44
N LEU A 30 2.87 -6.97 5.17
CA LEU A 30 3.06 -8.34 4.72
C LEU A 30 4.55 -8.72 4.69
N ASN A 31 5.45 -7.75 4.75
CA ASN A 31 6.90 -7.95 4.69
C ASN A 31 7.62 -7.19 5.81
N PRO A 32 7.39 -7.52 7.11
CA PRO A 32 7.94 -6.77 8.25
C PRO A 32 9.46 -6.53 8.26
N PRO A 33 10.32 -7.38 7.65
CA PRO A 33 11.76 -7.09 7.56
C PRO A 33 12.11 -5.88 6.67
N ILE A 34 11.21 -5.41 5.80
CA ILE A 34 11.43 -4.23 4.97
C ILE A 34 11.24 -2.98 5.82
N ASN A 35 12.19 -2.05 5.76
CA ASN A 35 12.09 -0.79 6.48
C ASN A 35 11.08 0.18 5.81
N SER A 36 10.66 1.20 6.55
CA SER A 36 9.67 2.18 6.06
C SER A 36 10.09 2.91 4.79
N ASP A 37 11.40 3.12 4.63
CA ASP A 37 11.96 3.84 3.47
C ASP A 37 12.15 2.90 2.27
N CYS A 38 11.86 1.61 2.42
CA CYS A 38 12.06 0.55 1.45
C CYS A 38 13.46 0.50 0.83
N THR A 39 14.48 0.86 1.61
CA THR A 39 15.88 0.95 1.16
C THR A 39 16.65 -0.36 1.31
N ASN A 40 16.06 -1.37 1.94
CA ASN A 40 16.70 -2.64 2.25
C ASN A 40 16.15 -3.83 1.43
N LEU A 41 15.53 -3.56 0.28
CA LEU A 41 15.15 -4.60 -0.67
C LEU A 41 16.39 -5.29 -1.25
N ILE A 42 16.36 -6.62 -1.26
CA ILE A 42 17.43 -7.44 -1.84
C ILE A 42 16.92 -8.04 -3.16
N PRO A 43 17.59 -7.86 -4.30
CA PRO A 43 17.24 -8.54 -5.54
C PRO A 43 17.17 -10.06 -5.33
N GLY A 44 16.12 -10.69 -5.85
CA GLY A 44 15.80 -12.11 -5.62
C GLY A 44 14.98 -12.40 -4.36
N GLN A 45 14.77 -11.42 -3.48
CA GLN A 45 13.87 -11.57 -2.34
C GLN A 45 12.42 -11.73 -2.79
N ILE A 46 11.73 -12.74 -2.26
CA ILE A 46 10.30 -12.94 -2.50
C ILE A 46 9.51 -12.06 -1.52
N LEU A 47 8.68 -11.19 -2.09
CA LEU A 47 7.76 -10.30 -1.39
C LEU A 47 6.34 -10.84 -1.45
N CYS A 48 5.62 -10.62 -0.37
CA CYS A 48 4.20 -10.91 -0.26
C CYS A 48 3.37 -9.69 -0.62
N LEU A 49 2.55 -9.80 -1.67
CA LEU A 49 1.66 -8.71 -2.10
C LEU A 49 0.25 -8.85 -1.53
N GLY A 50 -0.13 -10.06 -1.10
CA GLY A 50 -1.44 -10.36 -0.53
C GLY A 50 -1.43 -11.66 0.29
N ASN A 51 -2.42 -11.81 1.17
CA ASN A 51 -2.72 -13.06 1.86
C ASN A 51 -4.24 -13.31 1.92
N SER A 52 -4.66 -14.45 2.47
CA SER A 52 -6.08 -14.84 2.53
C SER A 52 -6.97 -13.91 3.35
N ALA A 53 -6.40 -13.10 4.24
CA ALA A 53 -7.12 -12.13 5.06
C ALA A 53 -7.11 -10.71 4.47
N LYS A 54 -6.06 -10.36 3.71
CA LYS A 54 -5.82 -9.03 3.14
C LYS A 54 -5.16 -9.14 1.77
N ASP A 55 -5.94 -8.88 0.73
CA ASP A 55 -5.45 -8.83 -0.66
C ASP A 55 -6.20 -7.74 -1.43
N CYS A 56 -6.06 -6.51 -0.95
CA CYS A 56 -6.63 -5.36 -1.65
C CYS A 56 -5.92 -5.14 -2.98
N THR A 57 -6.69 -5.12 -4.06
CA THR A 57 -6.20 -4.93 -5.44
C THR A 57 -6.74 -3.68 -6.12
N SER A 58 -7.60 -2.93 -5.44
CA SER A 58 -8.01 -1.58 -5.86
C SER A 58 -7.19 -0.56 -5.08
N THR A 59 -6.29 0.15 -5.77
CA THR A 59 -5.40 1.13 -5.16
C THR A 59 -5.57 2.51 -5.78
N HIS A 60 -5.19 3.52 -5.01
CA HIS A 60 -5.08 4.91 -5.43
C HIS A 60 -3.66 5.40 -5.22
N ILE A 61 -3.07 6.07 -6.21
CA ILE A 61 -1.79 6.75 -6.07
C ILE A 61 -2.06 8.14 -5.52
N VAL A 62 -1.69 8.37 -4.25
CA VAL A 62 -1.84 9.63 -3.53
C VAL A 62 -1.02 10.72 -4.23
N LYS A 63 -1.68 11.83 -4.55
CA LYS A 63 -1.10 13.01 -5.21
C LYS A 63 -0.86 14.15 -4.22
N PRO A 64 -0.08 15.17 -4.61
CA PRO A 64 0.01 16.40 -3.84
C PRO A 64 -1.40 16.99 -3.58
N ASN A 65 -1.66 17.34 -2.33
CA ASN A 65 -2.93 17.85 -1.80
C ASN A 65 -4.07 16.84 -1.64
N ASP A 66 -3.85 15.55 -1.88
CA ASP A 66 -4.82 14.55 -1.47
C ASP A 66 -4.87 14.45 0.06
N ASP A 67 -6.08 14.27 0.58
CA ASP A 67 -6.34 13.85 1.95
C ASP A 67 -7.26 12.62 1.95
N CYS A 68 -7.50 12.05 3.13
CA CYS A 68 -8.35 10.87 3.27
C CYS A 68 -9.79 11.12 2.78
N ASN A 69 -10.31 12.35 2.87
CA ASN A 69 -11.67 12.66 2.44
C ASN A 69 -11.76 12.73 0.91
N ILE A 70 -10.78 13.35 0.26
CA ILE A 70 -10.65 13.43 -1.20
C ILE A 70 -10.55 12.02 -1.76
N VAL A 71 -9.62 11.21 -1.24
CA VAL A 71 -9.43 9.81 -1.67
C VAL A 71 -10.71 9.01 -1.44
N SER A 72 -11.28 9.03 -0.25
CA SER A 72 -12.49 8.23 0.05
C SER A 72 -13.66 8.60 -0.87
N SER A 73 -13.87 9.90 -1.09
CA SER A 73 -14.97 10.40 -1.94
C SER A 73 -14.79 9.98 -3.40
N ALA A 74 -13.55 9.98 -3.92
CA ALA A 74 -13.25 9.59 -5.30
C ALA A 74 -13.59 8.11 -5.60
N TYR A 75 -13.57 7.25 -4.59
CA TYR A 75 -13.88 5.82 -4.72
C TYR A 75 -15.20 5.42 -4.05
N HIS A 76 -16.04 6.39 -3.67
CA HIS A 76 -17.32 6.16 -3.02
C HIS A 76 -17.25 5.29 -1.75
N ILE A 77 -16.14 5.38 -1.02
CA ILE A 77 -15.97 4.78 0.30
C ILE A 77 -16.01 5.88 1.37
N ASN A 78 -16.17 5.50 2.63
CA ASN A 78 -16.03 6.44 3.75
C ASN A 78 -14.66 6.26 4.44
N SER A 79 -14.30 7.20 5.30
CA SER A 79 -13.02 7.18 6.03
C SER A 79 -12.85 5.94 6.90
N THR A 80 -13.93 5.37 7.45
CA THR A 80 -13.86 4.10 8.19
C THR A 80 -13.40 2.95 7.30
N ILE A 81 -13.95 2.82 6.09
CA ILE A 81 -13.51 1.79 5.13
C ILE A 81 -12.07 2.05 4.70
N LEU A 82 -11.69 3.30 4.41
CA LEU A 82 -10.32 3.64 4.04
C LEU A 82 -9.31 3.27 5.15
N LEU A 83 -9.65 3.53 6.43
CA LEU A 83 -8.80 3.17 7.57
C LEU A 83 -8.76 1.65 7.82
N LEU A 84 -9.87 0.93 7.62
CA LEU A 84 -9.90 -0.54 7.73
C LEU A 84 -9.00 -1.20 6.68
N ASN A 85 -9.02 -0.66 5.46
CA ASN A 85 -8.18 -1.07 4.35
C ASN A 85 -6.69 -0.75 4.60
N ASN A 86 -6.40 0.34 5.31
CA ASN A 86 -5.04 0.82 5.57
C ASN A 86 -4.84 1.10 7.07
N PRO A 87 -4.76 0.06 7.91
CA PRO A 87 -4.76 0.24 9.37
C PRO A 87 -3.50 0.90 9.93
N GLN A 88 -2.48 1.14 9.10
CA GLN A 88 -1.30 1.96 9.45
C GLN A 88 -1.60 3.46 9.31
N LEU A 89 -2.63 3.83 8.56
CA LEU A 89 -3.05 5.21 8.36
C LEU A 89 -3.68 5.72 9.66
N TYR A 90 -3.28 6.90 10.08
CA TYR A 90 -3.79 7.51 11.30
C TYR A 90 -5.21 8.00 11.08
N SER A 91 -6.01 8.00 12.16
CA SER A 91 -7.39 8.46 12.11
C SER A 91 -7.54 9.92 11.69
N ASN A 92 -6.52 10.74 11.95
CA ASN A 92 -6.42 12.14 11.50
C ASN A 92 -5.77 12.29 10.11
N CYS A 93 -5.46 11.19 9.43
CA CYS A 93 -4.81 11.15 8.11
C CYS A 93 -3.41 11.79 8.02
N SER A 94 -2.77 12.14 9.14
CA SER A 94 -1.56 12.98 9.11
C SER A 94 -0.30 12.25 8.62
N ASN A 95 -0.37 10.93 8.42
CA ASN A 95 0.69 10.11 7.84
C ASN A 95 0.33 9.56 6.45
N LEU A 96 -0.68 10.15 5.78
CA LEU A 96 -0.90 9.92 4.37
C LEU A 96 0.30 10.47 3.60
N TYR A 97 1.01 9.60 2.89
CA TYR A 97 2.17 9.99 2.09
C TYR A 97 1.93 9.68 0.61
N ILE A 98 2.73 10.28 -0.25
CA ILE A 98 2.66 10.08 -1.71
C ILE A 98 3.07 8.64 -2.05
N GLY A 99 2.10 7.83 -2.48
CA GLY A 99 2.25 6.40 -2.76
C GLY A 99 0.89 5.70 -2.87
N GLU A 100 0.86 4.37 -2.93
CA GLU A 100 -0.38 3.61 -3.09
C GLU A 100 -1.12 3.39 -1.77
N VAL A 101 -2.39 3.79 -1.74
CA VAL A 101 -3.34 3.50 -0.66
C VAL A 101 -4.42 2.53 -1.14
N CYS A 102 -4.87 1.61 -0.28
CA CYS A 102 -5.91 0.64 -0.63
C CYS A 102 -7.30 1.28 -0.55
N VAL A 103 -8.10 1.11 -1.59
CA VAL A 103 -9.46 1.68 -1.73
C VAL A 103 -10.50 0.62 -2.12
N CYS A 104 -10.32 -0.62 -1.67
CA CYS A 104 -11.34 -1.67 -1.83
C CYS A 104 -12.66 -1.30 -1.14
N SER A 105 -13.78 -1.60 -1.79
CA SER A 105 -15.14 -1.43 -1.26
C SER A 105 -15.62 -2.65 -0.50
#